data_AF-A0AA50WZX0-F1
#
_entry.id   AF-A0AA50WZX0-F1
#
_cell.length_a   1.000
_cell.length_b   1.000
_cell.length_c   1.000
_cell.angle_alpha   90.00
_cell.angle_beta   90.00
_cell.angle_gamma   90.00
#
_symmetry.space_group_name_H-M   'P 1'
#
loop_
_entity.id
_entity.type
_entity.pdbx_description
1 polymer ?
#
loop_
_entity_poly.entity_id
_entity_poly.type
_entity_poly.pdbx_seq_one_letter_code
_entity_poly.pdbx_strand_id
1 'polypeptide(L)' 'ARIAFLQGERKGQENLKNDLVRRIKMLEYALKQERAKFHKLKYGVELQQGD' A
#
# COMPACT_ATOMS: atom_id res chain seq x y z
N ALA A 1 -15.89 31.04 11.77
CA ALA A 1 -15.13 30.12 12.65
C ALA A 1 -15.36 28.64 12.30
N ARG A 2 -16.60 28.13 12.34
CA ARG A 2 -16.89 26.68 12.19
C ARG A 2 -16.54 26.08 10.81
N ILE A 3 -16.77 26.82 9.73
CA ILE A 3 -16.48 26.37 8.35
C ILE A 3 -14.97 26.19 8.14
N ALA A 4 -14.15 27.14 8.58
CA ALA A 4 -12.69 27.07 8.44
C ALA A 4 -12.10 25.86 9.21
N PHE A 5 -12.64 25.58 10.42
CA PHE A 5 -12.28 24.40 11.20
C PHE A 5 -12.58 23.09 10.43
N LEU A 6 -13.81 22.93 9.93
CA LEU A 6 -14.23 21.75 9.18
C LEU A 6 -13.44 21.55 7.88
N GLN A 7 -13.09 22.64 7.19
CA GLN A 7 -12.24 22.58 5.99
C GLN A 7 -10.82 22.11 6.31
N GLY A 8 -10.23 22.57 7.42
CA GLY A 8 -8.92 22.13 7.89
C GLY A 8 -8.92 20.66 8.26
N GLU A 9 -9.93 20.21 9.01
CA GLU A 9 -10.10 18.80 9.40
C GLU A 9 -10.22 17.88 8.17
N ARG A 10 -11.08 18.24 7.21
CA ARG A 10 -11.25 17.48 5.95
C ARG A 10 -9.92 17.32 5.20
N LYS A 11 -9.13 18.41 5.10
CA LYS A 11 -7.82 18.36 4.42
C LYS A 11 -6.83 17.44 5.16
N GLY A 12 -6.83 17.48 6.48
CA GLY A 12 -6.02 16.58 7.30
C GLY A 12 -6.39 15.10 7.08
N GLN A 13 -7.69 14.80 7.06
CA GLN A 13 -8.18 13.45 6.79
C GLN A 13 -7.82 12.96 5.38
N GLU A 14 -7.90 13.83 4.37
CA GLU A 14 -7.55 13.46 2.99
C GLU A 14 -6.05 13.15 2.85
N ASN A 15 -5.18 13.93 3.49
CA ASN A 15 -3.74 13.66 3.52
C ASN A 15 -3.45 12.31 4.20
N LEU A 16 -4.06 12.06 5.35
CA LEU A 16 -3.90 10.78 6.07
C LEU A 16 -4.40 9.59 5.24
N LYS A 17 -5.58 9.72 4.61
CA LYS A 17 -6.11 8.70 3.68
C LYS A 17 -5.10 8.39 2.58
N ASN A 18 -4.53 9.42 1.94
CA ASN A 18 -3.56 9.23 0.85
C ASN A 18 -2.29 8.52 1.33
N ASP A 19 -1.79 8.84 2.52
CA ASP A 19 -0.64 8.16 3.13
C ASP A 19 -0.94 6.69 3.43
N LEU A 20 -2.11 6.41 4.01
CA LEU A 20 -2.54 5.05 4.32
C LEU A 20 -2.67 4.21 3.05
N VAL A 21 -3.29 4.74 1.99
CA VAL A 21 -3.41 4.05 0.70
C VAL A 21 -2.03 3.75 0.10
N ARG A 22 -1.10 4.72 0.13
CA ARG A 22 0.28 4.48 -0.33
C ARG A 22 0.97 3.38 0.47
N ARG A 23 0.78 3.38 1.79
CA ARG A 23 1.40 2.39 2.68
C ARG A 23 0.86 0.99 2.45
N ILE A 24 -0.45 0.84 2.23
CA ILE A 24 -1.06 -0.44 1.85
C ILE A 24 -0.43 -0.96 0.55
N LYS A 25 -0.38 -0.14 -0.51
CA LYS A 25 0.22 -0.55 -1.79
C LYS A 25 1.68 -0.96 -1.66
N MET A 26 2.46 -0.25 -0.84
CA MET A 26 3.86 -0.60 -0.57
C MET A 26 3.99 -1.95 0.15
N LEU A 27 3.10 -2.23 1.10
CA LEU A 27 3.07 -3.51 1.82
C LEU A 27 2.63 -4.66 0.90
N GLU A 28 1.63 -4.43 0.05
CA GLU A 28 1.20 -5.40 -0.96
C GLU A 28 2.34 -5.73 -1.95
N TYR A 29 3.06 -4.70 -2.42
CA TYR A 29 4.22 -4.87 -3.29
C TYR A 29 5.36 -5.63 -2.60
N ALA A 30 5.71 -5.27 -1.37
CA ALA A 30 6.73 -5.96 -0.58
C ALA A 30 6.35 -7.44 -0.36
N LEU A 31 5.09 -7.71 -0.04
CA LEU A 31 4.58 -9.07 0.14
C LEU A 31 4.65 -9.87 -1.17
N LYS A 32 4.29 -9.26 -2.31
CA LYS A 32 4.39 -9.90 -3.63
C LYS A 32 5.83 -10.30 -3.95
N GLN A 33 6.78 -9.39 -3.68
CA GLN A 33 8.21 -9.67 -3.87
C GLN A 33 8.71 -10.80 -2.94
N GLU A 34 8.36 -10.77 -1.66
CA GLU A 34 8.79 -11.80 -0.70
C GLU A 34 8.24 -13.18 -1.10
N ARG A 35 6.98 -13.25 -1.54
CA ARG A 35 6.37 -14.49 -2.06
C ARG A 35 7.09 -15.01 -3.31
N ALA A 36 7.43 -14.13 -4.26
CA ALA A 36 8.16 -14.51 -5.45
C ALA A 36 9.58 -15.03 -5.13
N LYS A 37 10.29 -14.35 -4.21
CA LYS A 37 11.61 -14.77 -3.73
C LYS A 37 11.54 -16.12 -3.04
N PHE A 38 10.59 -16.31 -2.12
CA PHE A 38 10.39 -17.58 -1.43
C PHE A 38 10.04 -18.72 -2.40
N HIS A 39 9.17 -18.46 -3.39
CA HIS A 39 8.81 -19.45 -4.40
C HIS A 39 10.02 -19.89 -5.23
N LYS A 40 10.83 -18.93 -5.70
CA LYS A 40 12.07 -19.20 -6.43
C LYS A 40 13.05 -20.03 -5.60
N LEU A 41 13.19 -19.71 -4.31
CA LEU A 41 14.04 -20.48 -3.39
C LEU A 41 13.50 -21.89 -3.13
N LYS A 42 12.18 -22.05 -2.96
CA LYS A 42 11.57 -23.33 -2.57
C LYS A 42 11.41 -24.31 -3.74
N TYR A 43 11.08 -23.81 -4.93
CA TYR A 43 10.73 -24.65 -6.07
C TYR A 43 11.70 -24.53 -7.24
N GLY A 44 12.70 -23.64 -7.16
CA GLY A 44 13.69 -23.44 -8.22
C GLY A 44 13.13 -22.78 -9.50
N VAL A 45 11.87 -22.37 -9.48
CA VAL A 45 11.16 -21.78 -10.63
C VAL A 45 10.56 -20.43 -10.25
N GLU A 46 10.49 -19.52 -11.23
CA GLU A 46 9.87 -18.22 -11.02
C GLU A 46 8.36 -18.37 -10.85
N LEU A 47 7.79 -17.62 -9.90
CA LEU A 47 6.33 -17.59 -9.71
C LEU A 47 5.72 -16.85 -10.90
N GLN A 48 4.92 -17.55 -11.71
CA GLN A 48 4.16 -16.92 -12.79
C GLN A 48 3.13 -15.97 -12.17
N GLN A 49 3.38 -14.66 -12.28
CA GLN A 49 2.45 -13.65 -11.77
C GLN A 49 1.25 -13.61 -12.72
N GLY A 50 0.10 -14.13 -12.27
CA GLY A 50 -1.18 -13.75 -12.85
C GLY A 50 -1.48 -12.29 -12.48
N ASP A 51 -2.00 -11.53 -13.45
CA ASP A 51 -2.44 -10.14 -13.28
C ASP A 51 -3.52 -9.99 -12.21
#